data_AF-A0A9N9E0H0-F1
#
_entry.id   AF-A0A9N9E0H0-F1
#
_cell.length_a   1.000
_cell.length_b   1.000
_cell.length_c   1.000
_cell.angle_alpha   90.00
_cell.angle_beta   90.00
_cell.angle_gamma   90.00
#
_symmetry.space_group_name_H-M   'P 1'
#
loop_
_entity.id
_entity.type
_entity.pdbx_description
1 polymer ?
#
loop_
_entity_poly.entity_id
_entity_poly.type
_entity_poly.pdbx_seq_one_letter_code
_entity_poly.pdbx_strand_id
1 'polypeptide(L)' 'MSLRKKMFISALESGFIKGFDYSSFENITIISGGGYGTVYCSYSTNLEKYVALKSLHEKDESFYENFVRE' A
#
# COMPACT_ATOMS: atom_id res chain seq x y z
N MET A 1 -15.62 -3.81 -8.57
CA MET A 1 -14.17 -3.94 -8.31
C MET A 1 -13.42 -3.62 -9.59
N SER A 2 -12.67 -2.51 -9.61
CA SER A 2 -12.01 -1.99 -10.81
C SER A 2 -10.98 -2.96 -11.42
N LEU A 3 -10.73 -2.83 -12.72
CA LEU A 3 -9.74 -3.64 -13.43
C LEU A 3 -8.35 -3.54 -12.80
N ARG A 4 -7.94 -2.33 -12.40
CA ARG A 4 -6.65 -2.07 -11.75
C ARG A 4 -6.53 -2.79 -10.39
N LYS A 5 -7.59 -2.78 -9.57
CA LYS A 5 -7.61 -3.51 -8.30
C LYS A 5 -7.46 -5.03 -8.52
N LYS A 6 -8.08 -5.58 -9.57
CA LYS A 6 -7.89 -6.99 -9.96
C LYS A 6 -6.45 -7.29 -10.38
N MET A 7 -5.80 -6.37 -11.10
CA MET A 7 -4.39 -6.54 -11.48
C MET A 7 -3.45 -6.59 -10.27
N PHE A 8 -3.68 -5.78 -9.24
CA PHE A 8 -2.90 -5.85 -8.00
C PHE A 8 -3.01 -7.22 -7.31
N ILE A 9 -4.23 -7.75 -7.19
CA ILE A 9 -4.47 -9.06 -6.59
C ILE A 9 -3.78 -10.16 -7.41
N SER A 10 -3.96 -10.13 -8.74
CA SER A 10 -3.30 -11.11 -9.63
C SER A 10 -1.77 -11.04 -9.55
N ALA A 11 -1.20 -9.84 -9.41
CA ALA A 11 0.25 -9.67 -9.25
C ALA A 11 0.76 -10.22 -7.90
N LEU A 12 -0.03 -10.13 -6.82
CA LEU A 12 0.28 -10.78 -5.54
C LEU A 12 0.24 -12.31 -5.67
N GLU A 13 -0.83 -12.85 -6.24
CA GLU A 13 -1.02 -14.30 -6.43
C GLU A 13 0.04 -14.92 -7.35
N SER A 14 0.46 -14.18 -8.39
CA SER A 14 1.48 -14.61 -9.34
C SER A 14 2.91 -14.39 -8.83
N GLY A 15 3.09 -13.80 -7.65
CA GLY A 15 4.40 -13.54 -7.06
C GLY A 15 5.21 -12.41 -7.71
N PHE A 16 4.60 -11.60 -8.59
CA PHE A 16 5.24 -10.42 -9.17
C PHE A 16 5.49 -9.32 -8.12
N ILE A 17 4.63 -9.26 -7.10
CA ILE A 17 4.82 -8.39 -5.93
C ILE A 17 4.77 -9.23 -4.66
N LYS A 18 5.66 -8.90 -3.71
CA LYS A 18 5.75 -9.60 -2.44
C LYS A 18 4.70 -9.06 -1.47
N GLY A 19 3.82 -9.94 -0.99
CA GLY A 19 2.93 -9.64 0.12
C GLY A 19 3.67 -9.64 1.46
N PHE A 20 3.25 -8.79 2.37
CA PHE A 20 3.70 -8.77 3.76
C PHE A 20 2.49 -8.84 4.67
N ASP A 21 2.60 -9.59 5.76
CA ASP A 21 1.61 -9.52 6.82
C ASP A 21 1.71 -8.14 7.49
N TYR A 22 0.57 -7.46 7.59
CA TYR A 22 0.50 -6.16 8.25
C TYR A 22 0.94 -6.22 9.72
N SER A 23 0.79 -7.38 10.38
CA SER A 23 1.25 -7.59 11.76
C SER A 23 2.77 -7.50 11.93
N SER A 24 3.55 -7.60 10.84
CA SER A 24 5.02 -7.52 10.87
C SER A 24 5.58 -6.09 10.87
N PHE A 25 4.71 -5.09 10.98
CA PHE A 25 5.06 -3.67 11.00
C PHE A 25 4.82 -3.10 12.39
N GLU A 26 5.87 -2.56 13.01
CA GLU A 26 5.87 -2.01 14.36
C GLU A 26 6.08 -0.49 14.32
N ASN A 27 5.79 0.18 15.45
CA ASN A 27 6.00 1.62 15.62
C ASN A 27 5.35 2.49 14.53
N ILE A 28 4.17 2.10 14.08
CA ILE A 28 3.44 2.75 12.97
C ILE A 28 3.07 4.18 13.37
N THR A 29 3.73 5.16 12.77
CA THR A 29 3.55 6.59 13.07
C THR A 29 3.28 7.37 11.79
N ILE A 30 2.27 8.24 11.78
CA ILE A 30 1.96 9.08 10.62
C ILE A 30 3.11 10.05 10.37
N ILE A 31 3.56 10.16 9.12
CA ILE A 31 4.57 11.14 8.71
C ILE A 31 4.04 12.13 7.66
N SER A 32 3.01 11.78 6.90
CA SER A 32 2.40 12.67 5.91
C SER A 32 0.99 12.22 5.51
N GLY A 33 0.20 13.14 4.98
CA GLY A 33 -1.07 12.88 4.33
C GLY A 33 -1.16 13.62 3.00
N GLY A 34 -1.74 12.98 1.98
CA GLY A 34 -1.97 13.55 0.66
C GLY A 34 -3.36 13.17 0.13
N GLY A 35 -3.71 13.69 -1.05
CA GLY A 35 -5.06 13.51 -1.63
C GLY A 35 -5.45 12.05 -1.88
N TYR A 36 -4.46 11.18 -2.11
CA TYR A 36 -4.64 9.76 -2.41
C TYR A 36 -4.34 8.82 -1.24
N GLY A 37 -3.86 9.32 -0.10
CA GLY A 37 -3.46 8.44 0.98
C GLY A 37 -2.71 9.07 2.14
N THR A 38 -2.51 8.28 3.19
CA THR A 38 -1.70 8.63 4.37
C THR A 38 -0.42 7.80 4.36
N VAL A 39 0.72 8.44 4.63
CA VAL A 39 2.01 7.78 4.73
C VAL A 39 2.41 7.66 6.20
N TYR A 40 2.83 6.47 6.58
CA TYR A 40 3.32 6.13 7.92
C TYR A 40 4.78 5.70 7.84
N CYS A 41 5.60 6.10 8.80
CA CYS A 41 6.87 5.44 9.08
C CYS A 41 6.59 4.23 9.97
N SER A 42 7.22 3.09 9.68
CA SER A 42 7.12 1.89 10.49
C SER A 42 8.40 1.08 10.40
N TYR A 43 8.74 0.36 11.46
CA TYR A 43 9.81 -0.65 11.43
C TYR A 43 9.23 -1.99 10.95
N SER A 44 9.76 -2.53 9.87
CA SER A 44 9.39 -3.87 9.39
C SER A 44 10.30 -4.91 10.02
N THR A 45 9.75 -5.83 10.81
CA THR A 45 10.53 -6.92 11.41
C THR A 45 11.04 -7.91 10.37
N ASN A 46 10.26 -8.13 9.30
CA ASN A 46 10.64 -8.99 8.18
C ASN A 46 11.80 -8.43 7.32
N LEU A 47 11.97 -7.10 7.29
CA LEU A 47 13.02 -6.45 6.48
C LEU A 47 14.12 -5.82 7.34
N GLU A 48 13.98 -5.88 8.67
CA GLU A 48 14.88 -5.31 9.67
C GLU A 48 15.25 -3.84 9.40
N LYS A 49 14.27 -3.04 8.94
CA LYS A 49 14.48 -1.63 8.62
C LYS A 49 13.20 -0.81 8.72
N TYR A 50 13.39 0.50 8.85
CA TYR A 50 12.30 1.46 8.69
C TYR A 50 11.84 1.55 7.23
N VAL A 51 10.53 1.58 7.03
CA VAL A 51 9.85 1.66 5.74
C VAL A 51 8.74 2.70 5.78
N ALA A 52 8.33 3.17 4.61
CA ALA A 52 7.13 3.97 4.43
C ALA A 52 5.95 3.08 4.05
N LEU A 53 4.89 3.09 4.85
CA LEU A 53 3.61 2.45 4.53
C LEU A 53 2.65 3.51 3.99
N LYS A 54 2.24 3.43 2.73
CA LYS A 54 1.21 4.31 2.16
C LYS A 54 -0.14 3.60 2.19
N SER A 55 -1.03 4.07 3.05
CA SER A 55 -2.45 3.67 3.03
C SER A 55 -3.18 4.49 1.97
N LEU A 56 -3.91 3.84 1.09
CA LEU A 56 -4.64 4.47 0.00
C LEU A 56 -6.06 4.83 0.44
N HIS A 57 -6.48 6.07 0.20
CA HIS A 57 -7.86 6.52 0.46
C HIS A 57 -8.76 6.09 -0.70
N GLU A 58 -9.15 4.82 -0.76
CA GLU A 58 -10.08 4.30 -1.77
C GLU A 58 -11.43 5.02 -1.62
N LYS A 59 -11.68 6.02 -2.48
CA LYS A 59 -12.93 6.83 -2.46
C LYS A 59 -13.99 6.29 -3.39
N ASP A 60 -13.61 5.87 -4.59
CA ASP A 60 -14.50 5.37 -5.64
C ASP A 60 -13.75 4.39 -6.58
N GLU A 61 -14.47 3.77 -7.53
CA GLU A 61 -13.85 2.79 -8.44
C GLU A 61 -12.80 3.39 -9.39
N SER A 62 -12.89 4.70 -9.69
CA SER A 62 -11.93 5.41 -10.54
C SER A 62 -10.62 5.72 -9.82
N PHE A 63 -10.61 5.63 -8.48
CA PHE A 63 -9.44 5.88 -7.64
C PHE A 63 -8.18 5.16 -8.16
N TYR A 64 -8.28 3.85 -8.41
CA TYR A 64 -7.13 3.06 -8.86
C TYR A 64 -6.68 3.42 -10.28
N GLU A 65 -7.57 3.92 -11.13
CA GLU A 65 -7.19 4.39 -12.46
C GLU A 65 -6.41 5.70 -12.39
N ASN A 66 -6.84 6.61 -11.51
CA ASN A 66 -6.17 7.89 -11.29
C ASN A 66 -4.86 7.73 -10.54
N PHE A 67 -4.81 6.89 -9.50
CA PHE A 67 -3.62 6.64 -8.70
C PHE A 67 -2.47 6.03 -9.51
N VAL A 68 -2.76 5.11 -10.44
CA VAL A 68 -1.71 4.49 -11.28
C VAL A 68 -1.12 5.48 -12.29
N ARG A 69 -1.76 6.63 -12.53
CA ARG A 69 -1.27 7.67 -13.45
C ARG A 69 -0.37 8.72 -12.77
N GLU A 70 -0.34 8.76 -11.44
CA GLU A 70 0.57 9.62 -10.66
C GLU A 70 2.00 9.08 -10.71
#